data_AF-A0A5Q4GGB5-F1
#
_entry.id   AF-A0A5Q4GGB5-F1
#
_cell.length_a   1.000
_cell.length_b   1.000
_cell.length_c   1.000
_cell.angle_alpha   90.00
_cell.angle_beta   90.00
_cell.angle_gamma   90.00
#
_symmetry.space_group_name_H-M   'P 1'
#
loop_
_entity.id
_entity.type
_entity.pdbx_description
1 polymer ?
#
loop_
_entity_poly.entity_id
_entity_poly.type
_entity_poly.pdbx_seq_one_letter_code
_entity_poly.pdbx_strand_id
1 'polypeptide(L)'
;MFHYACKTIDRFRTHMARPTWSRISETRSEATKLMSATFEPVSERPDHVADDRRKPGPRRPSVWRRGVTLVEVMFAIGIVAVGLLGVLLVVPLAGSRTMRGMIADRSDRVGRNAIREFEIRSMGQSNMWTRLRPSDGTYVEYPRQTAAPGNPAIKSRSFCIDPLFLATHFEIAASGGPAIDPNTEFFPYYAISPDDTEMRTRMQRISLRDQPVGTTGMSLPQALEVFMAKDDLVFDILPDPTAPPIQVYGPDLTQRQFDGAYTWMATLTPMQDALLPGNTPAQNTDQYLLSIVVFHQRDMSMRIGHLDTTYDPLIDGPENERLVEVLNATWFEGAGFGGGEVILQTRVNRPKEDLTLRTGDWLMLSAKVPSPPGNPIHFFRWYRVIAADAEIEDTGTGHYRRNVSLQGSDWDRIVMAMQQNPQIITQATLMNNVVAVYEKTVRLENSSLWTTR
;
A
#
# COMPACT_ATOMS: atom_id res chain seq x y z
N MET A 1 -1.68 35.18 -6.19
CA MET A 1 -1.24 33.83 -6.61
C MET A 1 -2.11 32.68 -6.08
N PHE A 2 -2.84 32.81 -4.98
CA PHE A 2 -3.71 31.74 -4.45
C PHE A 2 -5.14 31.65 -5.06
N HIS A 3 -5.48 32.48 -6.04
CA HIS A 3 -6.85 32.52 -6.60
C HIS A 3 -7.05 31.70 -7.89
N TYR A 4 -6.00 31.03 -8.38
CA TYR A 4 -6.06 30.23 -9.62
C TYR A 4 -6.09 28.70 -9.40
N ALA A 5 -5.85 28.21 -8.18
CA ALA A 5 -5.85 26.77 -7.90
C ALA A 5 -7.25 26.18 -7.66
N CYS A 6 -8.21 26.97 -7.18
CA CYS A 6 -9.57 26.46 -6.87
C CYS A 6 -10.49 26.29 -8.10
N LYS A 7 -10.17 26.88 -9.26
CA LYS A 7 -11.06 26.83 -10.44
C LYS A 7 -10.86 25.62 -11.36
N THR A 8 -9.79 24.86 -11.15
CA THR A 8 -9.47 23.70 -12.01
C THR A 8 -10.09 22.39 -11.49
N ILE A 9 -10.43 22.32 -10.20
CA ILE A 9 -11.01 21.11 -9.59
C ILE A 9 -12.52 20.97 -9.93
N ASP A 10 -13.24 22.07 -10.14
CA ASP A 10 -14.68 22.03 -10.44
C ASP A 10 -15.02 21.64 -11.90
N ARG A 11 -14.05 21.69 -12.82
CA ARG A 11 -14.27 21.33 -14.24
C ARG A 11 -14.12 19.85 -14.56
N PHE A 12 -13.59 19.04 -13.64
CA PHE A 12 -13.46 17.58 -13.84
C PHE A 12 -14.66 16.77 -13.33
N ARG A 13 -15.61 17.40 -12.62
CA ARG A 13 -16.74 16.69 -11.99
C ARG A 13 -17.97 16.49 -12.87
N THR A 14 -18.04 17.11 -14.06
CA THR A 14 -19.28 17.14 -14.86
C THR A 14 -19.33 16.17 -16.04
N HIS A 15 -18.31 15.34 -16.31
CA HIS A 15 -18.27 14.47 -17.51
C HIS A 15 -17.93 12.98 -17.30
N MET A 16 -18.04 12.45 -16.07
CA MET A 16 -17.99 11.00 -15.85
C MET A 16 -19.31 10.47 -15.28
N ALA A 17 -20.33 10.39 -16.14
CA ALA A 17 -21.43 9.47 -15.95
C ALA A 17 -20.88 8.04 -16.06
N ARG A 18 -20.83 7.32 -14.93
CA ARG A 18 -20.41 5.91 -14.87
C ARG A 18 -21.45 5.04 -15.60
N PRO A 19 -21.09 4.18 -16.56
CA PRO A 19 -21.99 3.13 -17.01
C PRO A 19 -22.06 2.04 -15.93
N THR A 20 -23.28 1.68 -15.57
CA THR A 20 -23.63 0.59 -14.67
C THR A 20 -23.23 -0.76 -15.26
N TRP A 21 -22.14 -1.34 -14.75
CA TRP A 21 -21.75 -2.71 -15.04
C TRP A 21 -22.39 -3.66 -14.02
N SER A 22 -23.64 -4.04 -14.28
CA SER A 22 -24.28 -5.18 -13.62
C SER A 22 -24.80 -6.15 -14.70
N ARG A 23 -24.35 -7.41 -14.62
CA ARG A 23 -24.63 -8.57 -15.51
C ARG A 23 -23.57 -8.89 -16.57
N ILE A 24 -22.41 -9.42 -16.15
CA ILE A 24 -21.71 -10.52 -16.86
C ILE A 24 -20.92 -11.32 -15.81
N SER A 25 -21.57 -12.22 -15.06
CA SER A 25 -20.88 -13.14 -14.14
C SER A 25 -21.49 -14.54 -14.09
N GLU A 26 -22.09 -14.99 -15.18
CA GLU A 26 -22.44 -16.40 -15.40
C GLU A 26 -21.84 -16.80 -16.75
N THR A 27 -20.78 -17.62 -16.72
CA THR A 27 -20.28 -18.52 -17.80
C THR A 27 -18.80 -18.94 -17.62
N ARG A 28 -18.11 -18.55 -16.54
CA ARG A 28 -16.67 -18.82 -16.38
C ARG A 28 -16.28 -20.14 -15.67
N SER A 29 -17.14 -21.17 -15.73
CA SER A 29 -16.95 -22.44 -15.01
C SER A 29 -16.50 -23.64 -15.89
N GLU A 30 -16.69 -23.61 -17.22
CA GLU A 30 -16.46 -24.84 -18.03
C GLU A 30 -15.14 -24.90 -18.83
N ALA A 31 -14.32 -23.84 -18.86
CA ALA A 31 -13.17 -23.80 -19.77
C ALA A 31 -11.87 -24.44 -19.24
N THR A 32 -11.81 -24.92 -17.99
CA THR A 32 -10.56 -25.35 -17.34
C THR A 32 -10.40 -26.87 -17.16
N LYS A 33 -11.15 -27.68 -17.92
CA LYS A 33 -11.12 -29.15 -17.80
C LYS A 33 -10.57 -29.93 -19.00
N LEU A 34 -10.04 -29.26 -20.04
CA LEU A 34 -9.68 -29.92 -21.31
C LEU A 34 -8.22 -29.76 -21.80
N MET A 35 -7.29 -29.35 -20.94
CA MET A 35 -5.86 -29.34 -21.29
C MET A 35 -5.04 -30.19 -20.31
N SER A 36 -5.26 -31.51 -20.39
CA SER A 36 -4.36 -32.53 -19.87
C SER A 36 -4.32 -33.68 -20.88
N ALA A 37 -3.48 -33.51 -21.90
CA ALA A 37 -3.14 -34.56 -22.84
C ALA A 37 -1.62 -34.65 -22.89
N THR A 38 -1.13 -35.57 -22.06
CA THR A 38 0.05 -36.43 -22.18
C THR A 38 0.97 -36.18 -23.38
N PHE A 39 2.14 -35.62 -23.12
CA PHE A 39 3.29 -35.66 -24.03
C PHE A 39 4.02 -37.00 -23.83
N GLU A 40 3.95 -37.89 -24.82
CA GLU A 40 4.81 -39.09 -24.88
C GLU A 40 6.19 -38.74 -25.48
N PRO A 41 7.28 -39.37 -25.00
CA PRO A 41 8.61 -39.20 -25.57
C PRO A 41 8.78 -40.06 -26.83
N VAL A 42 9.22 -39.43 -27.92
CA VAL A 42 9.54 -40.09 -29.19
C VAL A 42 10.81 -40.93 -29.02
N SER A 43 10.61 -42.25 -29.13
CA SER A 43 11.64 -43.29 -29.12
C SER A 43 12.39 -43.34 -30.45
N GLU A 44 13.70 -43.12 -30.43
CA GLU A 44 14.62 -43.39 -31.54
C GLU A 44 14.84 -44.90 -31.77
N ARG A 45 14.96 -45.29 -33.05
CA ARG A 45 15.81 -46.36 -33.67
C ARG A 45 15.11 -46.98 -34.90
N PRO A 46 15.83 -47.73 -35.77
CA PRO A 46 17.17 -47.52 -36.35
C PRO A 46 17.16 -47.72 -37.89
N ASP A 47 18.34 -47.62 -38.48
CA ASP A 47 18.68 -47.76 -39.90
C ASP A 47 18.05 -48.96 -40.64
N HIS A 48 17.63 -48.72 -41.89
CA HIS A 48 17.64 -49.75 -42.93
C HIS A 48 18.10 -49.20 -44.29
N VAL A 49 19.01 -49.99 -44.85
CA VAL A 49 19.80 -49.88 -46.08
C VAL A 49 19.00 -50.33 -47.31
N ALA A 50 19.49 -49.91 -48.49
CA ALA A 50 19.22 -50.38 -49.86
C ALA A 50 18.02 -49.72 -50.57
N ASP A 51 18.30 -48.82 -51.52
CA ASP A 51 18.54 -49.12 -52.95
C ASP A 51 17.22 -49.28 -53.72
N ASP A 52 16.81 -48.27 -54.49
CA ASP A 52 16.39 -48.52 -55.86
C ASP A 52 16.37 -47.25 -56.72
N ARG A 53 16.91 -47.40 -57.91
CA ARG A 53 17.05 -46.41 -58.98
C ARG A 53 15.68 -45.99 -59.52
N ARG A 54 15.20 -44.80 -59.14
CA ARG A 54 14.07 -44.17 -59.84
C ARG A 54 14.53 -43.37 -61.05
N LYS A 55 14.17 -43.90 -62.22
CA LYS A 55 14.31 -43.29 -63.55
C LYS A 55 13.70 -41.87 -63.59
N PRO A 56 14.30 -40.91 -64.34
CA PRO A 56 13.72 -39.59 -64.53
C PRO A 56 12.44 -39.71 -65.38
N GLY A 57 11.29 -39.59 -64.71
CA GLY A 57 10.00 -39.49 -65.39
C GLY A 57 9.88 -38.18 -66.19
N PRO A 58 9.11 -38.18 -67.29
CA PRO A 58 9.00 -37.05 -68.20
C PRO A 58 8.42 -35.81 -67.50
N ARG A 59 9.08 -34.66 -67.70
CA ARG A 59 8.66 -33.34 -67.23
C ARG A 59 7.24 -33.05 -67.74
N ARG A 60 6.26 -33.11 -66.83
CA ARG A 60 4.89 -32.67 -67.10
C ARG A 60 4.87 -31.16 -67.33
N PRO A 61 4.12 -30.66 -68.33
CA PRO A 61 4.00 -29.24 -68.60
C PRO A 61 3.33 -28.51 -67.43
N SER A 62 4.05 -27.55 -66.86
CA SER A 62 3.59 -26.66 -65.80
C SER A 62 2.68 -25.58 -66.36
N VAL A 63 1.40 -25.88 -66.57
CA VAL A 63 0.39 -24.84 -66.77
C VAL A 63 -0.90 -25.26 -66.07
N TRP A 64 -0.96 -25.00 -64.76
CA TRP A 64 -2.24 -24.96 -64.05
C TRP A 64 -2.51 -23.51 -63.76
N ARG A 65 -3.49 -22.93 -64.48
CA ARG A 65 -4.09 -21.66 -64.08
C ARG A 65 -4.80 -21.94 -62.76
N ARG A 66 -4.15 -21.58 -61.65
CA ARG A 66 -4.66 -21.70 -60.29
C ARG A 66 -5.84 -20.74 -60.14
N GLY A 67 -7.06 -21.26 -60.25
CA GLY A 67 -8.21 -20.58 -59.67
C GLY A 67 -8.09 -20.67 -58.15
N VAL A 68 -7.97 -19.54 -57.47
CA VAL A 68 -8.08 -19.49 -56.00
C VAL A 68 -9.48 -20.02 -55.65
N THR A 69 -9.54 -21.07 -54.84
CA THR A 69 -10.84 -21.66 -54.50
C THR A 69 -11.55 -20.81 -53.46
N LEU A 70 -12.89 -20.75 -53.51
CA LEU A 70 -13.68 -20.01 -52.52
C LEU A 70 -13.42 -20.50 -51.09
N VAL A 71 -13.12 -21.80 -50.94
CA VAL A 71 -12.71 -22.43 -49.67
C VAL A 71 -11.38 -21.85 -49.16
N GLU A 72 -10.41 -21.62 -50.03
CA GLU A 72 -9.10 -21.04 -49.68
C GLU A 72 -9.24 -19.58 -49.21
N VAL A 73 -10.13 -18.80 -49.84
CA VAL A 73 -10.43 -17.42 -49.40
C VAL A 73 -11.13 -17.42 -48.05
N MET A 74 -12.12 -18.29 -47.85
CA MET A 74 -12.82 -18.38 -46.56
C MET A 74 -11.88 -18.82 -45.43
N PHE A 75 -10.98 -19.77 -45.70
CA PHE A 75 -9.98 -20.20 -44.74
C PHE A 75 -8.98 -19.08 -44.41
N ALA A 76 -8.53 -18.33 -45.42
CA ALA A 76 -7.65 -17.18 -45.23
C ALA A 76 -8.32 -16.09 -44.38
N ILE A 77 -9.58 -15.74 -44.66
CA ILE A 77 -10.34 -14.77 -43.86
C ILE A 77 -10.53 -15.28 -42.43
N GLY A 78 -10.82 -16.58 -42.25
CA GLY A 78 -10.93 -17.22 -40.94
C GLY A 78 -9.65 -17.09 -40.11
N ILE A 79 -8.49 -17.42 -40.70
CA ILE A 79 -7.19 -17.25 -40.03
C ILE A 79 -6.92 -15.79 -39.68
N VAL A 80 -7.17 -14.87 -40.61
CA VAL A 80 -6.97 -13.42 -40.37
C VAL A 80 -7.89 -12.92 -39.25
N ALA A 81 -9.15 -13.34 -39.23
CA ALA A 81 -10.10 -12.96 -38.18
C ALA A 81 -9.67 -13.48 -36.79
N VAL A 82 -9.25 -14.75 -36.70
CA VAL A 82 -8.73 -15.32 -35.43
C VAL A 82 -7.42 -14.64 -35.01
N GLY A 83 -6.52 -14.35 -35.96
CA GLY A 83 -5.27 -13.65 -35.69
C GLY A 83 -5.50 -12.23 -35.17
N LEU A 84 -6.41 -11.46 -35.80
CA LEU A 84 -6.77 -10.12 -35.36
C LEU A 84 -7.45 -10.13 -33.98
N LEU A 85 -8.34 -11.11 -33.72
CA LEU A 85 -8.94 -11.27 -32.40
C LEU A 85 -7.88 -11.59 -31.33
N GLY A 86 -6.89 -12.42 -31.64
CA GLY A 86 -5.77 -12.70 -30.76
C GLY A 86 -4.96 -11.44 -30.40
N VAL A 87 -4.62 -10.62 -31.40
CA VAL A 87 -3.90 -9.35 -31.17
C VAL A 87 -4.73 -8.39 -30.32
N LEU A 88 -6.03 -8.27 -30.59
CA LEU A 88 -6.94 -7.41 -29.82
C LEU A 88 -7.02 -7.80 -28.34
N LEU A 89 -6.89 -9.09 -28.00
CA LEU A 89 -6.88 -9.55 -26.61
C LEU A 89 -5.53 -9.32 -25.92
N VAL A 90 -4.41 -9.38 -26.65
CA VAL A 90 -3.07 -9.25 -26.07
C VAL A 90 -2.72 -7.79 -25.74
N VAL A 91 -3.12 -6.83 -26.58
CA VAL A 91 -2.73 -5.41 -26.42
C VAL A 91 -3.12 -4.82 -25.05
N PRO A 92 -4.38 -4.94 -24.57
CA PRO A 92 -4.76 -4.42 -23.25
C PRO A 92 -4.03 -5.13 -22.10
N LEU A 93 -3.82 -6.44 -22.22
CA LEU A 93 -3.10 -7.23 -21.22
C LEU A 93 -1.65 -6.75 -21.10
N ALA A 94 -0.96 -6.57 -22.23
CA ALA A 94 0.40 -6.04 -22.28
C ALA A 94 0.47 -4.65 -21.64
N GLY A 95 -0.45 -3.74 -22.00
CA GLY A 95 -0.53 -2.41 -21.40
C GLY A 95 -0.67 -2.44 -19.87
N SER A 96 -1.55 -3.30 -19.34
CA SER A 96 -1.75 -3.43 -17.90
C SER A 96 -0.51 -3.96 -17.16
N ARG A 97 0.25 -4.87 -17.78
CA ARG A 97 1.47 -5.45 -17.22
C ARG A 97 2.61 -4.43 -17.25
N THR A 98 2.77 -3.70 -18.35
CA THR A 98 3.74 -2.61 -18.47
C THR A 98 3.48 -1.52 -17.42
N MET A 99 2.22 -1.10 -17.25
CA MET A 99 1.86 -0.10 -16.25
C MET A 99 2.18 -0.56 -14.82
N ARG A 100 1.90 -1.82 -14.47
CA ARG A 100 2.29 -2.37 -13.16
C ARG A 100 3.81 -2.43 -13.00
N GLY A 101 4.56 -2.74 -14.06
CA GLY A 101 6.02 -2.71 -14.07
C GLY A 101 6.58 -1.31 -13.82
N MET A 102 6.01 -0.29 -14.47
CA MET A 102 6.39 1.11 -14.26
C MET A 102 6.07 1.57 -12.83
N ILE A 103 4.90 1.20 -12.29
CA ILE A 103 4.54 1.55 -10.91
C ILE A 103 5.52 0.92 -9.93
N ALA A 104 5.88 -0.35 -10.13
CA ALA A 104 6.85 -1.05 -9.30
C ALA A 104 8.22 -0.37 -9.33
N ASP A 105 8.77 -0.08 -10.53
CA ASP A 105 10.08 0.58 -10.68
C ASP A 105 10.11 1.97 -10.02
N ARG A 106 9.06 2.78 -10.24
CA ARG A 106 8.94 4.10 -9.61
C ARG A 106 8.83 3.99 -8.10
N SER A 107 7.99 3.09 -7.58
CA SER A 107 7.85 2.88 -6.14
C SER A 107 9.17 2.46 -5.48
N ASP A 108 10.02 1.72 -6.19
CA ASP A 108 11.33 1.27 -5.73
C ASP A 108 12.37 2.38 -5.67
N ARG A 109 12.35 3.28 -6.66
CA ARG A 109 13.12 4.52 -6.59
C ARG A 109 12.67 5.41 -5.43
N VAL A 110 11.35 5.61 -5.27
CA VAL A 110 10.79 6.45 -4.21
C VAL A 110 11.13 5.88 -2.83
N GLY A 111 10.95 4.57 -2.61
CA GLY A 111 11.25 3.92 -1.35
C GLY A 111 12.72 4.04 -0.94
N ARG A 112 13.65 3.79 -1.88
CA ARG A 112 15.09 3.96 -1.61
C ARG A 112 15.47 5.41 -1.34
N ASN A 113 14.90 6.35 -2.09
CA ASN A 113 15.14 7.78 -1.87
C ASN A 113 14.58 8.21 -0.52
N ALA A 114 13.39 7.76 -0.13
CA ALA A 114 12.77 8.07 1.15
C ALA A 114 13.58 7.55 2.35
N ILE A 115 14.17 6.35 2.27
CA ILE A 115 15.12 5.86 3.30
C ILE A 115 16.31 6.80 3.41
N ARG A 116 16.87 7.24 2.28
CA ARG A 116 18.00 8.18 2.27
C ARG A 116 17.60 9.55 2.83
N GLU A 117 16.44 10.07 2.48
CA GLU A 117 15.90 11.33 3.00
C GLU A 117 15.71 11.26 4.52
N PHE A 118 15.22 10.13 5.02
CA PHE A 118 15.09 9.88 6.46
C PHE A 118 16.43 10.05 7.20
N GLU A 119 17.50 9.49 6.65
CA GLU A 119 18.85 9.56 7.24
C GLU A 119 19.48 10.93 7.06
N ILE A 120 19.45 11.50 5.85
CA ILE A 120 20.09 12.80 5.55
C ILE A 120 19.48 13.93 6.38
N ARG A 121 18.16 13.90 6.59
CA ARG A 121 17.44 14.90 7.37
C ARG A 121 17.44 14.60 8.86
N SER A 122 18.14 13.55 9.30
CA SER A 122 18.17 13.12 10.68
C SER A 122 16.76 12.99 11.28
N MET A 123 15.83 12.43 10.49
CA MET A 123 14.45 12.23 10.95
C MET A 123 14.36 11.24 12.11
N GLY A 124 15.44 10.50 12.41
CA GLY A 124 15.59 9.65 13.59
C GLY A 124 15.93 10.39 14.89
N GLN A 125 16.21 11.70 14.85
CA GLN A 125 16.46 12.49 16.06
C GLN A 125 15.14 12.93 16.70
N SER A 126 14.98 12.69 18.00
CA SER A 126 13.75 13.04 18.73
C SER A 126 13.59 14.54 18.94
N ASN A 127 14.69 15.30 18.91
CA ASN A 127 14.62 16.76 18.90
C ASN A 127 13.92 17.30 17.65
N MET A 128 13.80 16.53 16.57
CA MET A 128 13.10 16.94 15.34
C MET A 128 11.62 16.62 15.37
N TRP A 129 11.14 15.86 16.36
CA TRP A 129 9.76 15.39 16.37
C TRP A 129 8.83 16.36 17.08
N THR A 130 7.68 16.55 16.47
CA THR A 130 6.56 17.32 17.04
C THR A 130 5.28 16.52 16.89
N ARG A 131 4.39 16.66 17.84
CA ARG A 131 3.02 16.14 17.70
C ARG A 131 2.05 17.29 17.69
N LEU A 132 0.98 17.14 16.92
CA LEU A 132 -0.16 18.04 16.97
C LEU A 132 -0.90 17.77 18.29
N ARG A 133 -1.19 18.82 19.05
CA ARG A 133 -2.08 18.75 20.21
C ARG A 133 -3.48 19.16 19.74
N PRO A 134 -4.44 18.24 19.67
CA PRO A 134 -5.74 18.55 19.08
C PRO A 134 -6.56 19.58 19.86
N SER A 135 -6.36 19.67 21.18
CA SER A 135 -7.14 20.56 22.05
C SER A 135 -6.98 22.05 21.74
N ASP A 136 -5.81 22.46 21.24
CA ASP A 136 -5.50 23.84 20.91
C ASP A 136 -4.96 24.01 19.47
N GLY A 137 -4.88 22.91 18.71
CA GLY A 137 -4.30 22.88 17.36
C GLY A 137 -2.81 23.22 17.33
N THR A 138 -2.12 23.28 18.47
CA THR A 138 -0.70 23.66 18.50
C THR A 138 0.19 22.44 18.37
N TYR A 139 1.37 22.62 17.78
CA TYR A 139 2.39 21.58 17.82
C TYR A 139 3.24 21.69 19.08
N VAL A 140 3.57 20.53 19.65
CA VAL A 140 4.41 20.39 20.84
C VAL A 140 5.51 19.36 20.61
N GLU A 141 6.61 19.46 21.34
CA GLU A 141 7.70 18.49 21.26
C GLU A 141 7.23 17.05 21.56
N TYR A 142 7.77 16.10 20.80
CA TYR A 142 7.55 14.67 20.99
C TYR A 142 8.90 13.94 21.17
N PRO A 143 9.07 13.10 22.21
CA PRO A 143 8.17 12.89 23.33
C PRO A 143 8.08 14.17 24.18
N ARG A 144 7.06 14.26 25.02
CA ARG A 144 7.01 15.33 26.02
C ARG A 144 8.13 15.12 27.04
N GLN A 145 9.12 16.02 27.08
CA GLN A 145 10.25 15.96 28.03
C GLN A 145 9.86 16.19 29.50
N THR A 146 8.61 16.55 29.81
CA THR A 146 8.19 16.89 31.19
C THR A 146 8.05 15.69 32.13
N ALA A 147 8.43 14.49 31.71
CA ALA A 147 8.48 13.36 32.61
C ALA A 147 9.74 13.46 33.48
N ALA A 148 9.58 13.27 34.80
CA ALA A 148 10.65 13.35 35.78
C ALA A 148 11.96 12.67 35.32
N PRO A 149 13.13 13.16 35.76
CA PRO A 149 14.43 12.53 35.46
C PRO A 149 14.34 11.02 35.75
N GLY A 150 14.37 10.20 34.70
CA GLY A 150 14.24 8.74 34.82
C GLY A 150 13.05 8.10 34.12
N ASN A 151 12.15 8.83 33.45
CA ASN A 151 11.15 8.20 32.58
C ASN A 151 11.72 8.02 31.16
N PRO A 152 12.01 6.78 30.69
CA PRO A 152 12.54 6.51 29.35
C PRO A 152 11.45 6.68 28.27
N ALA A 153 10.83 7.87 28.18
CA ALA A 153 9.53 8.10 27.55
C ALA A 153 9.44 7.83 26.02
N ILE A 154 10.56 7.62 25.33
CA ILE A 154 10.60 7.22 23.90
C ILE A 154 10.84 5.73 23.75
N LYS A 155 11.74 5.19 24.56
CA LYS A 155 12.27 3.85 24.33
C LYS A 155 11.11 2.87 24.50
N SER A 156 10.80 2.13 23.43
CA SER A 156 9.69 1.16 23.33
C SER A 156 8.32 1.70 22.93
N ARG A 157 8.22 2.89 22.32
CA ARG A 157 6.96 3.36 21.70
C ARG A 157 7.05 3.40 20.19
N SER A 158 6.06 2.81 19.53
CA SER A 158 5.92 2.91 18.08
C SER A 158 5.25 4.22 17.67
N PHE A 159 5.66 4.81 16.55
CA PHE A 159 5.13 6.08 16.03
C PHE A 159 5.15 6.12 14.50
N CYS A 160 4.32 6.97 13.91
CA CYS A 160 4.22 7.25 12.48
C CYS A 160 4.68 8.68 12.21
N ILE A 161 5.63 8.87 11.30
CA ILE A 161 5.99 10.18 10.74
C ILE A 161 5.15 10.36 9.47
N ASP A 162 4.13 11.21 9.56
CA ASP A 162 3.23 11.54 8.45
C ASP A 162 2.87 13.03 8.47
N PRO A 163 3.84 13.92 8.16
CA PRO A 163 3.62 15.36 8.18
C PRO A 163 2.57 15.80 7.17
N LEU A 164 2.43 15.09 6.05
CA LEU A 164 1.47 15.40 5.00
C LEU A 164 0.04 15.28 5.54
N PHE A 165 -0.28 14.18 6.23
CA PHE A 165 -1.60 14.02 6.86
C PHE A 165 -1.87 15.12 7.89
N LEU A 166 -0.91 15.41 8.78
CA LEU A 166 -1.11 16.39 9.85
C LEU A 166 -1.25 17.82 9.30
N ALA A 167 -0.42 18.19 8.32
CA ALA A 167 -0.45 19.52 7.71
C ALA A 167 -1.76 19.78 6.94
N THR A 168 -2.25 18.80 6.19
CA THR A 168 -3.55 18.91 5.49
C THR A 168 -4.68 19.19 6.48
N HIS A 169 -4.75 18.43 7.58
CA HIS A 169 -5.81 18.62 8.59
C HIS A 169 -5.68 19.94 9.34
N PHE A 170 -4.45 20.37 9.61
CA PHE A 170 -4.19 21.67 10.19
C PHE A 170 -4.65 22.81 9.26
N GLU A 171 -4.36 22.74 7.96
CA GLU A 171 -4.80 23.76 6.98
C GLU A 171 -6.31 23.78 6.79
N ILE A 172 -6.99 22.63 6.79
CA ILE A 172 -8.45 22.56 6.75
C ILE A 172 -9.05 23.28 7.96
N ALA A 173 -8.56 23.01 9.17
CA ALA A 173 -9.02 23.69 10.37
C ALA A 173 -8.71 25.21 10.32
N ALA A 174 -7.52 25.59 9.89
CA ALA A 174 -7.09 26.99 9.80
C ALA A 174 -7.88 27.80 8.75
N SER A 175 -8.42 27.15 7.71
CA SER A 175 -9.23 27.77 6.66
C SER A 175 -10.73 27.89 7.02
N GLY A 176 -11.08 27.66 8.29
CA GLY A 176 -12.47 27.72 8.77
C GLY A 176 -13.24 26.42 8.62
N GLY A 177 -12.55 25.31 8.36
CA GLY A 177 -13.10 23.96 8.45
C GLY A 177 -13.41 23.54 9.88
N PRO A 178 -13.87 22.29 10.08
CA PRO A 178 -14.15 21.75 11.41
C PRO A 178 -12.89 21.75 12.30
N ALA A 179 -13.11 21.81 13.61
CA ALA A 179 -12.03 21.69 14.59
C ALA A 179 -11.26 20.37 14.38
N ILE A 180 -9.97 20.37 14.70
CA ILE A 180 -9.09 19.21 14.54
C ILE A 180 -9.60 18.05 15.42
N ASP A 181 -9.88 16.89 14.81
CA ASP A 181 -10.28 15.70 15.56
C ASP A 181 -9.15 15.27 16.51
N PRO A 182 -9.41 15.02 17.81
CA PRO A 182 -8.46 14.44 18.73
C PRO A 182 -7.75 13.19 18.22
N ASN A 183 -8.41 12.37 17.41
CA ASN A 183 -7.87 11.14 16.85
C ASN A 183 -6.87 11.35 15.71
N THR A 184 -6.74 12.57 15.17
CA THR A 184 -5.75 12.89 14.12
C THR A 184 -4.31 12.67 14.57
N GLU A 185 -4.06 12.75 15.89
CA GLU A 185 -2.75 12.53 16.49
C GLU A 185 -2.31 11.05 16.49
N PHE A 186 -3.16 10.13 16.04
CA PHE A 186 -2.89 8.70 16.03
C PHE A 186 -2.98 8.08 14.63
N PHE A 187 -2.17 7.05 14.40
CA PHE A 187 -2.23 6.17 13.25
C PHE A 187 -2.48 4.72 13.72
N PRO A 188 -3.39 3.95 13.09
CA PRO A 188 -4.38 4.43 12.14
C PRO A 188 -5.32 5.46 12.77
N TYR A 189 -5.79 6.37 11.94
CA TYR A 189 -6.90 7.25 12.23
C TYR A 189 -8.18 6.43 12.27
N TYR A 190 -8.95 6.58 13.33
CA TYR A 190 -10.36 6.20 13.37
C TYR A 190 -11.03 6.95 14.52
N ALA A 191 -12.31 7.25 14.35
CA ALA A 191 -13.10 7.83 15.42
C ALA A 191 -13.31 6.81 16.54
N ILE A 192 -12.98 7.19 17.76
CA ILE A 192 -13.39 6.43 18.95
C ILE A 192 -14.88 6.65 19.10
N SER A 193 -15.68 5.62 18.84
CA SER A 193 -17.05 5.63 19.35
C SER A 193 -16.98 5.66 20.88
N PRO A 194 -17.83 6.42 21.60
CA PRO A 194 -17.92 6.37 23.05
C PRO A 194 -18.07 4.94 23.60
N ASP A 195 -18.63 4.03 22.80
CA ASP A 195 -18.85 2.63 23.13
C ASP A 195 -17.63 1.72 22.85
N ASP A 196 -16.62 2.20 22.12
CA ASP A 196 -15.36 1.49 21.83
C ASP A 196 -14.42 1.60 23.05
N THR A 197 -14.85 0.98 24.16
CA THR A 197 -14.13 0.96 25.45
C THR A 197 -12.80 0.21 25.38
N GLU A 198 -12.60 -0.58 24.32
CA GLU A 198 -11.34 -1.23 24.02
C GLU A 198 -10.41 -0.24 23.32
N MET A 199 -9.47 0.35 24.08
CA MET A 199 -8.38 1.14 23.51
C MET A 199 -7.57 0.28 22.53
N ARG A 200 -7.95 0.33 21.26
CA ARG A 200 -7.27 -0.44 20.21
C ARG A 200 -5.89 0.12 19.90
N THR A 201 -5.04 -0.73 19.35
CA THR A 201 -3.61 -0.48 19.18
C THR A 201 -3.37 0.68 18.20
N ARG A 202 -2.66 1.73 18.59
CA ARG A 202 -2.31 2.85 17.69
C ARG A 202 -0.92 3.36 17.96
N MET A 203 -0.29 3.87 16.92
CA MET A 203 0.98 4.58 17.03
C MET A 203 0.71 6.09 17.05
N GLN A 204 1.53 6.85 17.77
CA GLN A 204 1.43 8.31 17.71
C GLN A 204 1.79 8.75 16.29
N ARG A 205 0.93 9.52 15.64
CA ARG A 205 1.26 10.24 14.41
C ARG A 205 1.96 11.55 14.77
N ILE A 206 3.13 11.76 14.22
CA ILE A 206 4.00 12.91 14.47
C ILE A 206 4.35 13.63 13.17
N SER A 207 4.69 14.90 13.30
CA SER A 207 5.31 15.73 12.28
C SER A 207 6.78 15.96 12.64
N LEU A 208 7.50 16.62 11.74
CA LEU A 208 8.86 17.07 11.95
C LEU A 208 8.86 18.59 12.18
N ARG A 209 9.87 19.11 12.88
CA ARG A 209 10.05 20.55 13.06
C ARG A 209 10.31 21.24 11.72
N ASP A 210 9.71 22.40 11.52
CA ASP A 210 9.98 23.27 10.37
C ASP A 210 11.23 24.16 10.57
N GLN A 211 11.68 24.32 11.83
CA GLN A 211 12.80 25.16 12.23
C GLN A 211 13.66 24.47 13.30
N PRO A 212 14.96 24.83 13.42
CA PRO A 212 15.83 24.24 14.44
C PRO A 212 15.37 24.50 15.88
N VAL A 213 14.69 25.63 16.12
CA VAL A 213 14.19 26.05 17.42
C VAL A 213 12.69 26.28 17.32
N GLY A 214 11.94 25.72 18.27
CA GLY A 214 10.48 25.82 18.32
C GLY A 214 9.82 24.46 18.32
N THR A 215 8.48 24.47 18.34
CA THR A 215 7.66 23.25 18.32
C THR A 215 6.76 23.17 17.11
N THR A 216 6.84 24.10 16.15
CA THR A 216 6.00 24.10 14.95
C THR A 216 6.29 22.88 14.09
N GLY A 217 5.24 22.19 13.63
CA GLY A 217 5.36 21.09 12.68
C GLY A 217 5.56 21.60 11.25
N MET A 218 6.03 20.74 10.35
CA MET A 218 6.12 21.06 8.92
C MET A 218 4.78 21.57 8.39
N SER A 219 4.82 22.71 7.71
CA SER A 219 3.71 23.25 6.93
C SER A 219 3.39 22.35 5.73
N LEU A 220 2.20 22.49 5.13
CA LEU A 220 1.82 21.67 3.96
C LEU A 220 2.82 21.80 2.80
N PRO A 221 3.30 23.01 2.42
CA PRO A 221 4.30 23.11 1.36
C PRO A 221 5.61 22.39 1.69
N GLN A 222 6.05 22.42 2.95
CA GLN A 222 7.26 21.70 3.40
C GLN A 222 7.04 20.19 3.42
N ALA A 223 5.86 19.73 3.86
CA ALA A 223 5.51 18.32 3.85
C ALA A 223 5.44 17.79 2.41
N LEU A 224 4.83 18.54 1.48
CA LEU A 224 4.81 18.20 0.05
C LEU A 224 6.24 18.15 -0.52
N GLU A 225 7.09 19.10 -0.17
CA GLU A 225 8.47 19.14 -0.66
C GLU A 225 9.27 17.87 -0.33
N VAL A 226 9.05 17.28 0.86
CA VAL A 226 9.85 16.17 1.39
C VAL A 226 9.16 14.82 1.19
N PHE A 227 7.85 14.75 1.41
CA PHE A 227 7.07 13.50 1.43
C PHE A 227 6.35 13.20 0.11
N MET A 228 6.42 14.09 -0.88
CA MET A 228 5.99 13.82 -2.26
C MET A 228 7.20 13.59 -3.15
N ALA A 229 7.18 12.51 -3.93
CA ALA A 229 8.26 12.25 -4.87
C ALA A 229 8.15 13.15 -6.11
N LYS A 230 9.29 13.69 -6.52
CA LYS A 230 9.42 14.56 -7.70
C LYS A 230 10.01 13.86 -8.93
N ASP A 231 10.24 12.56 -8.80
CA ASP A 231 10.86 11.73 -9.85
C ASP A 231 9.86 11.31 -10.94
N ASP A 232 8.56 11.53 -10.73
CA ASP A 232 7.52 11.24 -11.72
C ASP A 232 7.37 12.41 -12.70
N LEU A 233 8.37 12.55 -13.57
CA LEU A 233 8.44 13.64 -14.53
C LEU A 233 7.30 13.57 -15.56
N VAL A 234 6.67 14.72 -15.82
CA VAL A 234 5.65 14.85 -16.85
C VAL A 234 6.32 15.11 -18.20
N PHE A 235 5.95 14.31 -19.19
CA PHE A 235 6.38 14.45 -20.57
C PHE A 235 5.19 14.74 -21.47
N ASP A 236 5.40 15.63 -22.44
CA ASP A 236 4.47 15.84 -23.54
C ASP A 236 4.75 14.82 -24.64
N ILE A 237 3.71 14.06 -25.00
CA ILE A 237 3.76 13.07 -26.07
C ILE A 237 3.20 13.76 -27.31
N LEU A 238 4.08 14.08 -28.25
CA LEU A 238 3.69 14.71 -29.50
C LEU A 238 2.73 13.80 -30.29
N PRO A 239 1.82 14.37 -31.12
CA PRO A 239 0.93 13.58 -31.96
C PRO A 239 1.65 12.64 -32.94
N ASP A 240 2.89 12.95 -33.28
CA ASP A 240 3.75 12.09 -34.08
C ASP A 240 4.41 11.02 -33.17
N PRO A 241 4.06 9.73 -33.31
CA PRO A 241 4.60 8.65 -32.48
C PRO A 241 6.09 8.36 -32.73
N THR A 242 6.68 8.94 -33.79
CA THR A 242 8.11 8.82 -34.07
C THR A 242 8.93 9.90 -33.37
N ALA A 243 8.28 10.98 -32.91
CA ALA A 243 8.96 12.04 -32.20
C ALA A 243 9.26 11.63 -30.75
N PRO A 244 10.44 11.99 -30.20
CA PRO A 244 10.75 11.70 -28.81
C PRO A 244 9.85 12.52 -27.86
N PRO A 245 9.55 11.99 -26.66
CA PRO A 245 8.79 12.73 -25.65
C PRO A 245 9.56 13.98 -25.17
N ILE A 246 8.85 15.10 -24.99
CA ILE A 246 9.44 16.38 -24.56
C ILE A 246 9.19 16.59 -23.07
N GLN A 247 10.24 16.89 -22.31
CA GLN A 247 10.10 17.23 -20.88
C GLN A 247 9.32 18.54 -20.71
N VAL A 248 8.27 18.52 -19.89
CA VAL A 248 7.52 19.73 -19.53
C VAL A 248 8.21 20.43 -18.35
N TYR A 249 8.35 21.75 -18.44
CA TYR A 249 8.91 22.59 -17.40
C TYR A 249 7.84 23.52 -16.80
N GLY A 250 8.03 23.92 -15.55
CA GLY A 250 7.17 24.89 -14.88
C GLY A 250 7.18 26.25 -15.58
N PRO A 251 6.29 27.18 -15.18
CA PRO A 251 6.20 28.52 -15.78
C PRO A 251 7.53 29.28 -15.80
N ASP A 252 8.37 29.06 -14.79
CA ASP A 252 9.67 29.71 -14.63
C ASP A 252 10.79 29.01 -15.42
N LEU A 253 10.50 27.90 -16.12
CA LEU A 253 11.44 27.06 -16.88
C LEU A 253 12.62 26.47 -16.08
N THR A 254 12.69 26.74 -14.78
CA THR A 254 13.78 26.28 -13.88
C THR A 254 13.54 24.90 -13.31
N GLN A 255 12.28 24.50 -13.15
CA GLN A 255 11.91 23.24 -12.54
C GLN A 255 11.18 22.34 -13.53
N ARG A 256 11.57 21.07 -13.59
CA ARG A 256 10.83 20.04 -14.35
C ARG A 256 9.48 19.81 -13.69
N GLN A 257 8.41 19.73 -14.48
CA GLN A 257 7.11 19.36 -13.95
C GLN A 257 7.10 17.87 -13.59
N PHE A 258 6.41 17.56 -12.50
CA PHE A 258 6.21 16.21 -12.00
C PHE A 258 4.74 16.04 -11.62
N ASP A 259 4.22 14.80 -11.72
CA ASP A 259 2.80 14.50 -11.45
C ASP A 259 2.51 14.48 -9.94
N GLY A 260 3.53 14.20 -9.12
CA GLY A 260 3.38 14.11 -7.66
C GLY A 260 2.52 12.93 -7.22
N ALA A 261 2.33 11.94 -8.11
CA ALA A 261 1.51 10.76 -7.83
C ALA A 261 2.03 9.94 -6.66
N TYR A 262 3.33 9.97 -6.38
CA TYR A 262 3.90 9.17 -5.29
C TYR A 262 4.11 10.03 -4.04
N THR A 263 3.64 9.51 -2.92
CA THR A 263 3.93 10.07 -1.60
C THR A 263 4.41 8.95 -0.68
N TRP A 264 5.00 9.30 0.44
CA TRP A 264 5.43 8.30 1.41
C TRP A 264 5.20 8.77 2.85
N MET A 265 5.19 7.81 3.78
CA MET A 265 5.24 8.05 5.22
C MET A 265 6.18 7.01 5.86
N ALA A 266 6.54 7.22 7.12
CA ALA A 266 7.38 6.27 7.85
C ALA A 266 6.70 5.78 9.12
N THR A 267 6.72 4.48 9.37
CA THR A 267 6.33 3.90 10.66
C THR A 267 7.55 3.32 11.35
N LEU A 268 7.70 3.57 12.64
CA LEU A 268 8.81 3.06 13.45
C LEU A 268 8.26 2.18 14.56
N THR A 269 8.73 0.94 14.61
CA THR A 269 8.37 -0.04 15.64
C THR A 269 9.63 -0.49 16.38
N PRO A 270 9.67 -0.48 17.72
CA PRO A 270 10.81 -0.97 18.49
C PRO A 270 11.18 -2.41 18.09
N MET A 271 12.48 -2.73 18.09
CA MET A 271 12.95 -4.09 17.82
C MET A 271 12.60 -5.04 18.98
N GLN A 272 12.28 -6.27 18.62
CA GLN A 272 11.64 -7.27 19.49
C GLN A 272 12.51 -7.79 20.64
N ASP A 273 13.83 -7.70 20.53
CA ASP A 273 14.73 -8.12 21.61
C ASP A 273 14.46 -7.33 22.90
N ALA A 274 13.90 -6.13 22.79
CA ALA A 274 13.43 -5.34 23.93
C ALA A 274 12.17 -5.91 24.63
N LEU A 275 11.49 -6.90 24.05
CA LEU A 275 10.18 -7.42 24.49
C LEU A 275 10.27 -8.77 25.22
N LEU A 276 11.46 -9.34 25.37
CA LEU A 276 11.64 -10.63 26.05
C LEU A 276 11.30 -10.53 27.56
N PRO A 277 10.55 -11.50 28.13
CA PRO A 277 10.28 -11.56 29.55
C PRO A 277 11.57 -11.57 30.37
N GLY A 278 11.73 -10.59 31.28
CA GLY A 278 12.92 -10.45 32.11
C GLY A 278 13.87 -9.32 31.69
N ASN A 279 13.69 -8.74 30.50
CA ASN A 279 14.35 -7.48 30.17
C ASN A 279 13.69 -6.35 30.96
N THR A 280 14.48 -5.65 31.77
CA THR A 280 14.00 -4.48 32.50
C THR A 280 13.83 -3.31 31.52
N PRO A 281 12.90 -2.36 31.74
CA PRO A 281 12.73 -1.17 30.90
C PRO A 281 14.02 -0.34 30.67
N ALA A 282 15.04 -0.54 31.52
CA ALA A 282 16.37 0.04 31.37
C ALA A 282 17.19 -0.54 30.21
N GLN A 283 16.82 -1.70 29.67
CA GLN A 283 17.47 -2.37 28.53
C GLN A 283 16.78 -2.10 27.19
N ASN A 284 15.77 -1.22 27.16
CA ASN A 284 15.09 -0.86 25.92
C ASN A 284 16.10 -0.35 24.88
N THR A 285 16.22 -1.07 23.78
CA THR A 285 17.11 -0.72 22.68
C THR A 285 16.58 0.54 22.01
N ASP A 286 17.50 1.34 21.50
CA ASP A 286 17.22 2.45 20.60
C ASP A 286 17.11 1.99 19.13
N GLN A 287 16.96 0.67 18.92
CA GLN A 287 16.83 0.05 17.63
C GLN A 287 15.34 -0.09 17.27
N TYR A 288 15.01 0.37 16.07
CA TYR A 288 13.67 0.38 15.52
C TYR A 288 13.69 -0.28 14.15
N LEU A 289 12.62 -1.00 13.82
CA LEU A 289 12.28 -1.30 12.45
C LEU A 289 11.61 -0.05 11.86
N LEU A 290 12.29 0.60 10.93
CA LEU A 290 11.75 1.64 10.09
C LEU A 290 11.07 0.98 8.89
N SER A 291 9.78 1.23 8.70
CA SER A 291 9.05 0.86 7.49
C SER A 291 8.63 2.13 6.73
N ILE A 292 9.18 2.32 5.54
CA ILE A 292 8.79 3.38 4.60
C ILE A 292 7.65 2.85 3.73
N VAL A 293 6.49 3.50 3.84
CA VAL A 293 5.27 3.12 3.13
C VAL A 293 5.08 4.06 1.95
N VAL A 294 5.10 3.52 0.73
CA VAL A 294 4.97 4.28 -0.51
C VAL A 294 3.56 4.15 -1.06
N PHE A 295 2.93 5.28 -1.32
CA PHE A 295 1.59 5.39 -1.90
C PHE A 295 1.66 5.85 -3.35
N HIS A 296 0.74 5.37 -4.18
CA HIS A 296 0.53 5.86 -5.55
C HIS A 296 -0.87 6.45 -5.69
N GLN A 297 -0.96 7.75 -5.91
CA GLN A 297 -2.20 8.54 -5.88
C GLN A 297 -2.86 8.46 -4.50
N ARG A 298 -2.09 8.74 -3.44
CA ARG A 298 -2.63 8.88 -2.08
C ARG A 298 -3.74 9.93 -2.10
N ASP A 299 -4.88 9.64 -1.49
CA ASP A 299 -5.96 10.61 -1.39
C ASP A 299 -5.51 11.80 -0.52
N MET A 300 -5.22 12.92 -1.18
CA MET A 300 -4.71 14.13 -0.55
C MET A 300 -5.78 14.87 0.25
N SER A 301 -7.07 14.56 0.04
CA SER A 301 -8.12 15.07 0.92
C SER A 301 -8.00 14.49 2.31
N MET A 302 -7.29 13.35 2.45
CA MET A 302 -7.06 12.62 3.71
C MET A 302 -8.34 12.51 4.53
N ARG A 303 -9.47 12.37 3.83
CA ARG A 303 -10.79 12.61 4.40
C ARG A 303 -11.00 11.81 5.68
N ILE A 304 -11.20 12.55 6.75
CA ILE A 304 -11.62 12.02 8.03
C ILE A 304 -13.14 11.95 8.01
N GLY A 305 -13.68 10.74 8.13
CA GLY A 305 -15.11 10.54 8.15
C GLY A 305 -15.80 11.34 9.26
N HIS A 306 -15.33 11.22 10.49
CA HIS A 306 -16.07 11.73 11.66
C HIS A 306 -16.16 13.27 11.80
N LEU A 307 -15.30 14.03 11.14
CA LEU A 307 -15.33 15.50 11.19
C LEU A 307 -16.43 16.10 10.32
N ASP A 308 -16.92 15.33 9.36
CA ASP A 308 -18.08 15.66 8.59
C ASP A 308 -19.26 14.93 9.22
N THR A 309 -20.13 15.65 9.94
CA THR A 309 -21.34 15.06 10.55
C THR A 309 -22.28 14.44 9.51
N THR A 310 -22.02 14.65 8.22
CA THR A 310 -22.74 14.03 7.10
C THR A 310 -22.05 12.78 6.56
N TYR A 311 -20.82 12.48 6.99
CA TYR A 311 -20.12 11.29 6.54
C TYR A 311 -20.73 10.04 7.16
N ASP A 312 -21.28 9.21 6.30
CA ASP A 312 -21.71 7.86 6.64
C ASP A 312 -20.82 6.89 5.86
N PRO A 313 -20.02 6.04 6.53
CA PRO A 313 -19.19 5.06 5.82
C PRO A 313 -20.02 4.11 4.93
N LEU A 314 -21.31 3.92 5.20
CA LEU A 314 -22.22 3.14 4.35
C LEU A 314 -22.62 3.89 3.06
N ILE A 315 -22.58 5.23 3.05
CA ILE A 315 -22.99 6.09 1.93
C ILE A 315 -21.78 6.62 1.16
N ASP A 316 -20.79 7.16 1.87
CA ASP A 316 -19.63 7.86 1.31
C ASP A 316 -18.48 6.93 0.93
N GLY A 317 -18.58 5.66 1.32
CA GLY A 317 -17.59 4.62 1.04
C GLY A 317 -16.48 4.54 2.08
N PRO A 318 -15.52 3.63 1.89
CA PRO A 318 -14.52 3.29 2.89
C PRO A 318 -13.58 4.46 3.21
N GLU A 319 -13.14 4.49 4.46
CA GLU A 319 -12.11 5.42 4.93
C GLU A 319 -10.75 5.12 4.27
N ASN A 320 -9.83 6.08 4.27
CA ASN A 320 -8.47 5.86 3.76
C ASN A 320 -7.65 4.90 4.62
N GLU A 321 -7.95 4.86 5.93
CA GLU A 321 -7.29 4.03 6.94
C GLU A 321 -8.34 3.10 7.57
N ARG A 322 -8.62 1.98 6.91
CA ARG A 322 -9.68 1.07 7.33
C ARG A 322 -9.17 0.14 8.41
N LEU A 323 -9.78 0.19 9.58
CA LEU A 323 -9.46 -0.76 10.64
C LEU A 323 -10.39 -1.97 10.58
N VAL A 324 -9.80 -3.15 10.54
CA VAL A 324 -10.49 -4.45 10.64
C VAL A 324 -9.86 -5.27 11.75
N GLU A 325 -10.62 -6.22 12.26
CA GLU A 325 -10.18 -7.18 13.27
C GLU A 325 -9.61 -8.42 12.59
N VAL A 326 -8.61 -9.04 13.22
CA VAL A 326 -8.06 -10.31 12.76
C VAL A 326 -8.64 -11.40 13.65
N LEU A 327 -9.62 -12.13 13.12
CA LEU A 327 -10.18 -13.29 13.81
C LEU A 327 -9.14 -14.41 13.80
N ASN A 328 -9.07 -15.15 14.91
CA ASN A 328 -8.12 -16.24 15.12
C ASN A 328 -6.65 -15.81 15.12
N ALA A 329 -6.32 -14.56 15.45
CA ALA A 329 -4.92 -14.14 15.55
C ALA A 329 -4.09 -14.87 16.62
N THR A 330 -4.72 -15.67 17.47
CA THR A 330 -4.04 -16.63 18.36
C THR A 330 -3.25 -17.68 17.56
N TRP A 331 -3.68 -17.99 16.34
CA TRP A 331 -3.01 -18.90 15.43
C TRP A 331 -3.26 -18.40 14.00
N PHE A 332 -2.27 -17.76 13.37
CA PHE A 332 -2.21 -17.83 11.91
C PHE A 332 -2.44 -19.30 11.54
N GLU A 333 -3.27 -19.60 10.53
CA GLU A 333 -3.61 -21.01 10.27
C GLU A 333 -2.37 -21.84 9.86
N GLY A 334 -1.26 -21.16 9.51
CA GLY A 334 0.10 -21.68 9.49
C GLY A 334 0.97 -21.19 10.65
N ALA A 335 2.13 -21.82 10.88
CA ALA A 335 3.03 -21.55 12.02
C ALA A 335 3.64 -20.12 12.12
N GLY A 336 3.11 -19.15 11.35
CA GLY A 336 3.47 -17.73 11.38
C GLY A 336 4.79 -17.41 10.68
N PHE A 337 5.43 -18.39 10.03
CA PHE A 337 6.71 -18.21 9.35
C PHE A 337 6.52 -17.57 7.97
N GLY A 338 7.10 -16.39 7.77
CA GLY A 338 7.01 -15.65 6.51
C GLY A 338 5.62 -15.10 6.19
N GLY A 339 4.71 -15.08 7.17
CA GLY A 339 3.30 -14.72 7.02
C GLY A 339 2.35 -15.89 7.35
N GLY A 340 1.21 -15.95 6.66
CA GLY A 340 0.22 -17.01 6.81
C GLY A 340 -1.20 -16.58 6.48
N GLU A 341 -2.14 -17.49 6.70
CA GLU A 341 -3.57 -17.25 6.45
C GLU A 341 -4.24 -16.67 7.69
N VAL A 342 -5.05 -15.64 7.46
CA VAL A 342 -5.82 -14.96 8.50
C VAL A 342 -7.22 -14.63 8.00
N ILE A 343 -8.16 -14.52 8.93
CA ILE A 343 -9.52 -14.10 8.65
C ILE A 343 -9.68 -12.66 9.11
N LEU A 344 -9.95 -11.77 8.16
CA LEU A 344 -10.25 -10.37 8.46
C LEU A 344 -11.75 -10.18 8.68
N GLN A 345 -12.12 -9.41 9.69
CA GLN A 345 -13.51 -9.07 9.99
C GLN A 345 -13.70 -7.56 10.14
N THR A 346 -14.74 -7.00 9.52
CA THR A 346 -15.09 -5.60 9.75
C THR A 346 -15.60 -5.37 11.17
N ARG A 347 -15.61 -4.12 11.62
CA ARG A 347 -16.40 -3.76 12.81
C ARG A 347 -17.89 -3.88 12.49
N VAL A 348 -18.72 -3.87 13.54
CA VAL A 348 -20.19 -3.85 13.42
C VAL A 348 -20.61 -2.62 12.59
N ASN A 349 -21.58 -2.80 11.70
CA ASN A 349 -22.16 -1.72 10.87
C ASN A 349 -21.14 -1.01 9.95
N ARG A 350 -20.07 -1.70 9.56
CA ARG A 350 -19.13 -1.21 8.56
C ARG A 350 -19.43 -1.81 7.19
N PRO A 351 -19.21 -1.05 6.10
CA PRO A 351 -19.46 -1.54 4.75
C PRO A 351 -18.54 -2.71 4.40
N LYS A 352 -19.02 -3.67 3.60
CA LYS A 352 -18.20 -4.78 3.07
C LYS A 352 -17.00 -4.27 2.26
N GLU A 353 -17.10 -3.05 1.72
CA GLU A 353 -16.05 -2.36 1.00
C GLU A 353 -14.79 -2.17 1.86
N ASP A 354 -14.91 -2.18 3.19
CA ASP A 354 -13.75 -2.16 4.07
C ASP A 354 -12.85 -3.40 3.90
N LEU A 355 -13.37 -4.53 3.40
CA LEU A 355 -12.61 -5.75 3.12
C LEU A 355 -12.22 -5.92 1.64
N THR A 356 -12.35 -4.85 0.84
CA THR A 356 -11.89 -4.86 -0.55
C THR A 356 -10.36 -4.81 -0.61
N LEU A 357 -9.78 -6.00 -0.69
CA LEU A 357 -8.36 -6.29 -0.89
C LEU A 357 -8.12 -7.02 -2.22
N ARG A 358 -6.96 -6.77 -2.81
CA ARG A 358 -6.43 -7.45 -3.99
C ARG A 358 -5.06 -8.05 -3.68
N THR A 359 -4.69 -9.07 -4.44
CA THR A 359 -3.30 -9.56 -4.45
C THR A 359 -2.35 -8.44 -4.80
N GLY A 360 -1.33 -8.26 -3.96
CA GLY A 360 -0.32 -7.23 -4.08
C GLY A 360 -0.57 -6.01 -3.19
N ASP A 361 -1.77 -5.86 -2.64
CA ASP A 361 -2.08 -4.80 -1.66
C ASP A 361 -1.29 -5.01 -0.36
N TRP A 362 -1.20 -3.97 0.46
CA TRP A 362 -0.51 -4.00 1.74
C TRP A 362 -1.48 -3.72 2.88
N LEU A 363 -1.25 -4.36 4.02
CA LEU A 363 -1.90 -4.05 5.28
C LEU A 363 -0.88 -4.04 6.41
N MET A 364 -1.22 -3.34 7.49
CA MET A 364 -0.42 -3.33 8.71
C MET A 364 -1.14 -4.10 9.80
N LEU A 365 -0.51 -5.14 10.33
CA LEU A 365 -0.98 -5.79 11.54
C LEU A 365 -0.52 -5.02 12.76
N SER A 366 -1.36 -4.99 13.79
CA SER A 366 -1.05 -4.35 15.06
C SER A 366 -1.62 -5.11 16.24
N ALA A 367 -0.84 -5.19 17.31
CA ALA A 367 -1.22 -5.83 18.56
C ALA A 367 -0.69 -5.08 19.77
N LYS A 368 -1.40 -5.23 20.88
CA LYS A 368 -1.05 -4.66 22.17
C LYS A 368 -0.45 -5.76 23.05
N VAL A 369 0.84 -5.68 23.31
CA VAL A 369 1.57 -6.66 24.12
C VAL A 369 1.59 -6.17 25.57
N PRO A 370 1.06 -6.95 26.54
CA PRO A 370 1.18 -6.63 27.95
C PRO A 370 2.66 -6.59 28.36
N SER A 371 3.09 -5.52 29.04
CA SER A 371 4.44 -5.42 29.61
C SER A 371 4.34 -5.39 31.14
N PRO A 372 4.87 -6.38 31.87
CA PRO A 372 4.94 -6.34 33.33
C PRO A 372 6.20 -5.59 33.81
N PRO A 373 6.14 -4.63 34.77
CA PRO A 373 5.05 -3.76 35.19
C PRO A 373 5.13 -2.43 34.42
N GLY A 374 4.44 -2.31 33.29
CA GLY A 374 4.63 -1.19 32.38
C GLY A 374 3.41 -0.88 31.52
N ASN A 375 3.52 0.22 30.78
CA ASN A 375 2.56 0.53 29.74
C ASN A 375 2.63 -0.58 28.67
N PRO A 376 1.47 -0.99 28.12
CA PRO A 376 1.43 -1.96 27.05
C PRO A 376 2.26 -1.47 25.86
N ILE A 377 2.98 -2.39 25.23
CA ILE A 377 3.81 -2.09 24.07
C ILE A 377 2.98 -2.36 22.83
N HIS A 378 2.94 -1.37 21.93
CA HIS A 378 2.17 -1.48 20.70
C HIS A 378 3.10 -1.98 19.59
N PHE A 379 2.80 -3.16 19.07
CA PHE A 379 3.60 -3.83 18.05
C PHE A 379 2.93 -3.69 16.68
N PHE A 380 3.72 -3.41 15.65
CA PHE A 380 3.24 -3.17 14.29
C PHE A 380 4.17 -3.80 13.25
N ARG A 381 3.59 -4.47 12.25
CA ARG A 381 4.31 -5.02 11.09
C ARG A 381 3.49 -4.88 9.82
N TRP A 382 4.17 -4.62 8.71
CA TRP A 382 3.56 -4.56 7.39
C TRP A 382 3.59 -5.92 6.71
N TYR A 383 2.48 -6.27 6.07
CA TYR A 383 2.32 -7.50 5.31
C TYR A 383 1.77 -7.21 3.92
N ARG A 384 2.25 -7.98 2.96
CA ARG A 384 1.74 -7.99 1.60
C ARG A 384 0.66 -9.07 1.47
N VAL A 385 -0.46 -8.71 0.86
CA VAL A 385 -1.53 -9.65 0.54
C VAL A 385 -1.12 -10.47 -0.69
N ILE A 386 -1.02 -11.79 -0.54
CA ILE A 386 -0.70 -12.72 -1.63
C ILE A 386 -1.95 -13.28 -2.26
N ALA A 387 -2.92 -13.62 -1.44
CA ALA A 387 -4.23 -14.08 -1.88
C ALA A 387 -5.30 -13.49 -0.96
N ALA A 388 -6.48 -13.29 -1.53
CA ALA A 388 -7.68 -12.93 -0.79
C ALA A 388 -8.85 -13.64 -1.47
N ASP A 389 -9.73 -14.23 -0.67
CA ASP A 389 -10.88 -14.98 -1.20
C ASP A 389 -11.75 -14.10 -2.10
N ALA A 390 -12.37 -14.70 -3.11
CA ALA A 390 -13.17 -13.93 -4.08
C ALA A 390 -14.45 -13.36 -3.44
N GLU A 391 -15.01 -14.07 -2.47
CA GLU A 391 -16.26 -13.71 -1.81
C GLU A 391 -15.99 -13.12 -0.43
N ILE A 392 -16.79 -12.10 -0.07
CA ILE A 392 -16.81 -11.53 1.27
C ILE A 392 -18.06 -12.09 1.94
N GLU A 393 -17.88 -12.82 3.03
CA GLU A 393 -18.95 -13.48 3.76
C GLU A 393 -19.68 -12.47 4.67
N ASP A 394 -21.00 -12.43 4.63
CA ASP A 394 -21.83 -11.69 5.59
C ASP A 394 -22.15 -12.61 6.76
N THR A 395 -21.79 -12.21 7.98
CA THR A 395 -22.02 -13.04 9.18
C THR A 395 -23.48 -13.01 9.65
N GLY A 396 -24.32 -12.16 9.07
CA GLY A 396 -25.69 -11.91 9.52
C GLY A 396 -25.79 -11.09 10.81
N THR A 397 -24.67 -10.66 11.37
CA THR A 397 -24.58 -9.86 12.62
C THR A 397 -24.07 -8.44 12.37
N GLY A 398 -24.10 -7.98 11.11
CA GLY A 398 -23.56 -6.68 10.72
C GLY A 398 -22.03 -6.64 10.63
N HIS A 399 -21.39 -7.82 10.56
CA HIS A 399 -19.97 -7.95 10.22
C HIS A 399 -19.81 -8.62 8.86
N TYR A 400 -18.72 -8.29 8.20
CA TYR A 400 -18.26 -8.98 7.00
C TYR A 400 -16.93 -9.68 7.30
N ARG A 401 -16.69 -10.82 6.65
CA ARG A 401 -15.47 -11.62 6.79
C ARG A 401 -14.82 -11.91 5.46
N ARG A 402 -13.50 -12.05 5.47
CA ARG A 402 -12.73 -12.48 4.31
C ARG A 402 -11.44 -13.17 4.73
N ASN A 403 -11.17 -14.34 4.16
CA ASN A 403 -9.88 -14.99 4.34
C ASN A 403 -8.83 -14.37 3.42
N VAL A 404 -7.64 -14.16 3.95
CA VAL A 404 -6.50 -13.60 3.21
C VAL A 404 -5.22 -14.33 3.59
N SER A 405 -4.36 -14.54 2.61
CA SER A 405 -3.00 -15.06 2.80
C SER A 405 -2.02 -13.90 2.75
N LEU A 406 -1.23 -13.76 3.81
CA LEU A 406 -0.27 -12.68 4.01
C LEU A 406 1.17 -13.18 3.85
N GLN A 407 2.03 -12.32 3.30
CA GLN A 407 3.48 -12.49 3.26
C GLN A 407 4.14 -11.34 4.02
N GLY A 408 5.06 -11.66 4.92
CA GLY A 408 5.80 -10.66 5.69
C GLY A 408 6.73 -11.30 6.71
N SER A 409 7.26 -10.49 7.63
CA SER A 409 8.03 -11.02 8.76
C SER A 409 7.17 -11.93 9.64
N ASP A 410 7.80 -12.78 10.43
CA ASP A 410 7.05 -13.60 11.39
C ASP A 410 6.25 -12.72 12.36
N TRP A 411 4.98 -13.07 12.55
CA TRP A 411 4.17 -12.47 13.61
C TRP A 411 4.54 -13.20 14.91
N ASP A 412 5.44 -12.59 15.69
CA ASP A 412 6.24 -13.28 16.69
C ASP A 412 5.47 -14.13 17.71
N ARG A 413 6.12 -15.24 18.10
CA ARG A 413 5.67 -16.21 19.08
C ARG A 413 5.55 -15.66 20.50
N ILE A 414 6.22 -14.57 20.88
CA ILE A 414 6.01 -13.98 22.23
C ILE A 414 4.62 -13.34 22.33
N VAL A 415 4.18 -12.68 21.25
CA VAL A 415 2.80 -12.17 21.15
C VAL A 415 1.82 -13.34 21.20
N MET A 416 2.11 -14.43 20.48
CA MET A 416 1.29 -15.65 20.49
C MET A 416 1.33 -16.43 21.82
N ALA A 417 2.45 -16.43 22.53
CA ALA A 417 2.65 -17.15 23.79
C ALA A 417 2.00 -16.42 24.97
N MET A 418 1.99 -15.08 24.96
CA MET A 418 1.24 -14.27 25.93
C MET A 418 -0.28 -14.25 25.62
N GLN A 419 -0.68 -14.67 24.42
CA GLN A 419 -2.06 -14.74 23.94
C GLN A 419 -2.91 -15.88 24.53
N GLN A 420 -2.39 -16.67 25.48
CA GLN A 420 -3.28 -17.42 26.39
C GLN A 420 -4.19 -16.49 27.20
N ASN A 421 -3.90 -15.18 27.22
CA ASN A 421 -4.84 -14.17 27.65
C ASN A 421 -5.77 -13.77 26.48
N PRO A 422 -7.09 -14.06 26.57
CA PRO A 422 -8.07 -13.73 25.53
C PRO A 422 -8.23 -12.21 25.26
N GLN A 423 -7.49 -11.37 25.98
CA GLN A 423 -7.54 -9.90 25.90
C GLN A 423 -6.57 -9.29 24.87
N ILE A 424 -5.70 -10.08 24.23
CA ILE A 424 -4.79 -9.55 23.19
C ILE A 424 -5.48 -9.60 21.82
N ILE A 425 -6.04 -8.46 21.44
CA ILE A 425 -6.70 -8.28 20.14
C ILE A 425 -5.67 -7.85 19.12
N THR A 426 -5.52 -8.66 18.06
CA THR A 426 -4.80 -8.26 16.85
C THR A 426 -5.79 -7.65 15.89
N GLN A 427 -5.39 -6.53 15.29
CA GLN A 427 -6.17 -5.81 14.31
C GLN A 427 -5.29 -5.54 13.08
N ALA A 428 -5.93 -5.34 11.94
CA ALA A 428 -5.28 -4.95 10.70
C ALA A 428 -5.75 -3.55 10.28
N THR A 429 -4.81 -2.75 9.78
CA THR A 429 -5.09 -1.49 9.11
C THR A 429 -4.88 -1.68 7.61
N LEU A 430 -5.92 -1.49 6.83
CA LEU A 430 -5.83 -1.48 5.37
C LEU A 430 -5.73 -0.03 4.92
N MET A 431 -4.71 0.24 4.11
CA MET A 431 -4.55 1.55 3.49
C MET A 431 -4.73 1.44 1.99
N ASN A 432 -5.47 2.37 1.43
CA ASN A 432 -5.63 2.43 -0.01
C ASN A 432 -4.32 2.86 -0.67
N ASN A 433 -4.09 2.37 -1.88
CA ASN A 433 -3.04 2.85 -2.77
C ASN A 433 -1.59 2.67 -2.27
N VAL A 434 -1.35 1.83 -1.26
CA VAL A 434 0.01 1.42 -0.88
C VAL A 434 0.56 0.47 -1.94
N VAL A 435 1.66 0.85 -2.58
CA VAL A 435 2.27 0.08 -3.67
C VAL A 435 3.52 -0.67 -3.21
N ALA A 436 4.22 -0.17 -2.20
CA ALA A 436 5.42 -0.80 -1.67
C ALA A 436 5.67 -0.40 -0.22
N VAL A 437 6.29 -1.30 0.54
CA VAL A 437 6.81 -1.04 1.88
C VAL A 437 8.27 -1.48 1.93
N TYR A 438 9.15 -0.59 2.39
CA TYR A 438 10.58 -0.86 2.54
C TYR A 438 10.95 -0.84 4.00
N GLU A 439 11.58 -1.91 4.47
CA GLU A 439 11.95 -2.05 5.88
C GLU A 439 13.46 -1.97 6.06
N LYS A 440 13.89 -1.27 7.11
CA LYS A 440 15.30 -1.15 7.51
C LYS A 440 15.39 -1.04 9.03
N THR A 441 16.32 -1.77 9.64
CA THR A 441 16.64 -1.56 11.05
C THR A 441 17.46 -0.28 11.18
N VAL A 442 16.99 0.65 12.00
CA VAL A 442 17.64 1.93 12.29
C VAL A 442 17.86 2.09 13.79
N ARG A 443 18.83 2.91 14.15
CA ARG A 443 19.06 3.33 15.53
C ARG A 443 18.68 4.80 15.67
N LEU A 444 17.92 5.15 16.70
CA LEU A 444 17.58 6.55 16.95
C LEU A 444 18.84 7.34 17.33
N GLU A 445 18.96 8.57 16.82
CA GLU A 445 20.19 9.37 16.90
C GLU A 445 20.39 10.09 18.25
N ASN A 446 19.45 9.98 19.18
CA ASN A 446 19.50 10.67 20.49
C ASN A 446 20.47 10.03 21.48
N SER A 447 20.94 8.84 21.16
CA SER A 447 21.88 8.04 21.94
C SER A 447 23.21 8.02 21.22
N SER A 448 23.92 9.15 21.24
CA SER A 448 25.33 9.12 20.82
C SER A 448 26.06 8.12 21.71
N LEU A 449 26.90 7.27 21.11
CA LEU A 449 27.77 6.34 21.83
C LEU A 449 28.66 7.05 22.87
N TRP A 450 28.82 8.36 22.75
CA TRP A 450 29.65 9.22 23.59
C TRP A 450 28.86 9.98 24.66
N THR A 451 27.52 10.03 24.60
CA THR A 451 26.70 10.79 25.56
C THR A 451 26.33 9.97 26.81
N THR A 452 26.71 8.69 26.86
CA THR A 452 26.61 7.86 28.06
C THR A 452 28.01 7.53 28.58
N ARG A 453 28.58 8.46 29.36
CA ARG A 453 29.52 8.15 30.44
C ARG A 453 29.27 9.09 31.61
#